data_AF-A0A7Y2N9G8-F1
#
_entry.id   AF-A0A7Y2N9G8-F1
#
_cell.length_a   1.000
_cell.length_b   1.000
_cell.length_c   1.000
_cell.angle_alpha   90.00
_cell.angle_beta   90.00
_cell.angle_gamma   90.00
#
_symmetry.space_group_name_H-M   'P 1'
#
loop_
_entity.id
_entity.type
_entity.pdbx_description
1 polymer ?
#
loop_
_entity_poly.entity_id
_entity_poly.type
_entity_poly.pdbx_seq_one_letter_code
_entity_poly.pdbx_strand_id
1 'polypeptide(L)'
;MNNVPFTSDASTLLPYPQTIEPGDPSPAEIVAALSRPAPSDASSLSRRRFIQAAAASGALASIPTWSVLNRSDVAGAAAGASVGADEGIVVMLTMGGGNDGLNTVIPIGDSAYYDNRSRLAISAEESLQITDGYGLHPNLPSLKQRYDMGQVAVIEGVGQPVDDLSHFTSMARWMSGRLSGVPTSGWMGRHLDGMPNEIPIPGVTVGSSIPLLMLGSKPRTSALPEKVSGLFSVQNDPVDQRQYRAIRDFAGDTGLGTWGNALAGAGPNALDLAGQLRPIYPTDPVRGKVARQMEVIARLINAGIGIRVFSVIWGSFDSHSGQPEQHGDRLAEFDAGLKVFYETLNPQWADRVLVVTQSEFGRRAKDHGSDGTDHGAAGTMLAIGSNVKGGFYGQAPSLTNLTRQDNLIPTVDFRQVQSTVLNDWLAGDAGEIFGSNFESLGFLRAPGTAPGDGGDGGGGPIVVNPTERRNSFVRLYLAYFLRFPDTKGLDYWLTVGDGTIGLGEASLYFAKSAEFRQRYGAVDDARFVELIYNNVLNRAPEDKGFNYWRGVLGDGYSRGEVMIWFSESAENIRATAARVAEYNALTLGS
;
A
#
# COMPACT_ATOMS: atom_id res chain seq x y z
N MET A 1 -7.19 35.62 47.55
CA MET A 1 -8.28 34.74 47.99
C MET A 1 -9.30 34.65 46.87
N ASN A 2 -9.70 33.42 46.56
CA ASN A 2 -10.95 32.99 45.90
C ASN A 2 -10.96 32.79 44.37
N ASN A 3 -10.72 31.52 44.03
CA ASN A 3 -11.20 30.73 42.89
C ASN A 3 -12.65 31.00 42.46
N VAL A 4 -12.91 30.95 41.14
CA VAL A 4 -13.93 30.08 40.48
C VAL A 4 -13.49 29.86 39.00
N PRO A 5 -13.98 28.85 38.24
CA PRO A 5 -13.15 27.77 37.70
C PRO A 5 -13.06 27.75 36.16
N PHE A 6 -11.98 27.15 35.63
CA PHE A 6 -11.94 26.68 34.24
C PHE A 6 -12.81 25.43 34.12
N THR A 7 -13.94 25.54 33.42
CA THR A 7 -14.63 24.38 32.86
C THR A 7 -14.20 24.25 31.41
N SER A 8 -13.33 23.27 31.14
CA SER A 8 -13.00 22.80 29.80
C SER A 8 -14.23 22.12 29.20
N ASP A 9 -15.00 22.84 28.40
CA ASP A 9 -16.02 22.21 27.57
C ASP A 9 -15.39 21.87 26.21
N ALA A 10 -14.90 20.64 26.10
CA ALA A 10 -14.27 20.07 24.91
C ALA A 10 -15.30 19.49 23.92
N SER A 11 -16.48 20.11 23.80
CA SER A 11 -17.62 19.53 23.06
C SER A 11 -17.99 20.20 21.74
N THR A 12 -17.35 21.31 21.33
CA THR A 12 -17.75 22.03 20.10
C THR A 12 -16.87 21.80 18.89
N LEU A 13 -15.84 20.97 19.01
CA LEU A 13 -15.07 20.57 17.86
C LEU A 13 -15.78 19.42 17.13
N LEU A 14 -16.43 19.71 16.00
CA LEU A 14 -17.10 18.69 15.17
C LEU A 14 -16.19 17.46 14.99
N PRO A 15 -16.67 16.25 15.32
CA PRO A 15 -15.93 15.02 15.06
C PRO A 15 -15.77 14.87 13.54
N TYR A 16 -14.59 14.40 13.10
CA TYR A 16 -14.52 13.62 11.85
C TYR A 16 -15.67 12.62 11.92
N PRO A 17 -16.59 12.57 10.93
CA PRO A 17 -17.88 11.92 11.11
C PRO A 17 -17.68 10.49 11.61
N GLN A 18 -18.00 10.28 12.89
CA GLN A 18 -18.08 8.97 13.55
C GLN A 18 -19.50 8.41 13.45
N THR A 19 -20.37 9.05 12.67
CA THR A 19 -21.66 8.48 12.32
C THR A 19 -21.46 7.57 11.14
N ILE A 20 -21.59 6.26 11.37
CA ILE A 20 -22.00 5.27 10.37
C ILE A 20 -23.11 5.93 9.55
N GLU A 21 -22.79 6.37 8.34
CA GLU A 21 -23.79 6.97 7.45
C GLU A 21 -24.86 5.90 7.16
N PRO A 22 -26.13 6.25 6.93
CA PRO A 22 -27.13 5.29 6.48
C PRO A 22 -26.66 4.61 5.18
N GLY A 23 -26.09 3.40 5.29
CA GLY A 23 -25.45 2.70 4.17
C GLY A 23 -24.05 2.13 4.47
N ASP A 24 -23.44 2.47 5.62
CA ASP A 24 -22.19 1.85 6.04
C ASP A 24 -22.41 0.39 6.50
N PRO A 25 -21.56 -0.53 6.05
CA PRO A 25 -21.71 -1.95 6.32
C PRO A 25 -21.49 -2.27 7.79
N SER A 26 -22.32 -3.15 8.34
CA SER A 26 -22.13 -3.66 9.70
C SER A 26 -20.82 -4.46 9.82
N PRO A 27 -20.22 -4.56 11.02
CA PRO A 27 -19.06 -5.42 11.25
C PRO A 27 -19.27 -6.87 10.79
N ALA A 28 -20.50 -7.39 10.95
CA ALA A 28 -20.85 -8.73 10.49
C ALA A 28 -20.78 -8.87 8.96
N GLU A 29 -21.25 -7.88 8.21
CA GLU A 29 -21.17 -7.87 6.75
C GLU A 29 -19.73 -7.74 6.25
N ILE A 30 -18.90 -6.93 6.92
CA ILE A 30 -17.47 -6.81 6.60
C ILE A 30 -16.71 -8.11 6.90
N VAL A 31 -16.97 -8.74 8.05
CA VAL A 31 -16.38 -10.05 8.39
C VAL A 31 -16.83 -11.09 7.34
N ALA A 32 -18.10 -11.10 6.96
CA ALA A 32 -18.59 -11.98 5.90
C ALA A 32 -17.88 -11.72 4.55
N ALA A 33 -17.61 -10.46 4.20
CA ALA A 33 -16.87 -10.08 2.99
C ALA A 33 -15.42 -10.58 2.99
N LEU A 34 -14.73 -10.47 4.13
CA LEU A 34 -13.37 -10.99 4.32
C LEU A 34 -13.30 -12.52 4.31
N SER A 35 -14.44 -13.18 4.47
CA SER A 35 -14.58 -14.62 4.65
C SER A 35 -15.26 -15.33 3.49
N ARG A 36 -15.47 -14.63 2.37
CA ARG A 36 -16.16 -15.22 1.21
C ARG A 36 -15.33 -16.36 0.63
N PRO A 37 -15.95 -17.53 0.37
CA PRO A 37 -15.28 -18.60 -0.35
C PRO A 37 -14.89 -18.13 -1.76
N ALA A 38 -13.73 -18.59 -2.23
CA ALA A 38 -13.35 -18.39 -3.62
C ALA A 38 -14.30 -19.16 -4.56
N PRO A 39 -14.64 -18.59 -5.73
CA PRO A 39 -15.32 -19.34 -6.78
C PRO A 39 -14.53 -20.61 -7.12
N SER A 40 -15.18 -21.76 -7.08
CA SER A 40 -14.61 -23.02 -7.52
C SER A 40 -15.13 -23.37 -8.92
N ASP A 41 -14.24 -23.86 -9.78
CA ASP A 41 -14.62 -24.49 -11.04
C ASP A 41 -13.98 -25.87 -11.09
N ALA A 42 -14.79 -26.90 -11.32
CA ALA A 42 -14.34 -28.28 -11.38
C ALA A 42 -13.51 -28.58 -12.66
N SER A 43 -13.39 -27.63 -13.59
CA SER A 43 -12.99 -27.91 -14.97
C SER A 43 -11.73 -27.23 -15.51
N SER A 44 -11.07 -26.30 -14.80
CA SER A 44 -9.90 -25.59 -15.34
C SER A 44 -8.56 -25.99 -14.67
N LEU A 45 -7.63 -26.47 -15.49
CA LEU A 45 -6.32 -27.08 -15.17
C LEU A 45 -6.36 -28.33 -14.27
N SER A 46 -6.31 -29.52 -14.89
CA SER A 46 -6.10 -30.75 -14.15
C SER A 46 -4.70 -30.80 -13.53
N ARG A 47 -4.60 -31.30 -12.29
CA ARG A 47 -3.36 -31.64 -11.55
C ARG A 47 -2.20 -32.11 -12.43
N ARG A 48 -2.52 -32.92 -13.45
CA ARG A 48 -1.57 -33.50 -14.40
C ARG A 48 -0.84 -32.44 -15.23
N ARG A 49 -1.55 -31.42 -15.73
CA ARG A 49 -0.97 -30.36 -16.58
C ARG A 49 -0.05 -29.42 -15.81
N PHE A 50 -0.37 -29.10 -14.55
CA PHE A 50 0.49 -28.31 -13.67
C PHE A 50 1.83 -29.02 -13.40
N ILE A 51 1.75 -30.30 -13.00
CA ILE A 51 2.95 -31.10 -12.70
C ILE A 51 3.79 -31.29 -13.96
N GLN A 52 3.15 -31.48 -15.11
CA GLN A 52 3.82 -31.53 -16.42
C GLN A 52 4.51 -30.21 -16.78
N ALA A 53 3.88 -29.06 -16.53
CA ALA A 53 4.46 -27.74 -16.80
C ALA A 53 5.64 -27.42 -15.86
N ALA A 54 5.49 -27.67 -14.56
CA ALA A 54 6.57 -27.50 -13.56
C ALA A 54 7.76 -28.45 -13.82
N ALA A 55 7.51 -29.62 -14.40
CA ALA A 55 8.55 -30.55 -14.83
C ALA A 55 9.23 -30.18 -16.15
N ALA A 56 8.50 -29.53 -17.06
CA ALA A 56 8.98 -29.15 -18.40
C ALA A 56 9.91 -27.93 -18.41
N SER A 57 9.77 -26.99 -17.47
CA SER A 57 10.56 -25.75 -17.40
C SER A 57 11.98 -25.91 -16.85
N GLY A 58 12.48 -27.15 -16.70
CA GLY A 58 13.88 -27.41 -16.34
C GLY A 58 14.22 -27.20 -14.86
N ALA A 59 13.27 -26.79 -14.01
CA ALA A 59 13.44 -26.77 -12.55
C ALA A 59 13.76 -28.17 -11.97
N LEU A 60 13.53 -29.24 -12.74
CA LEU A 60 13.81 -30.65 -12.41
C LEU A 60 15.02 -31.24 -13.13
N ALA A 61 15.88 -30.44 -13.78
CA ALA A 61 16.95 -30.95 -14.65
C ALA A 61 18.00 -31.85 -13.97
N SER A 62 17.96 -32.00 -12.63
CA SER A 62 18.80 -32.92 -11.86
C SER A 62 18.14 -34.28 -11.52
N ILE A 63 16.91 -34.54 -11.99
CA ILE A 63 16.19 -35.81 -11.78
C ILE A 63 16.25 -36.63 -13.07
N PRO A 64 16.62 -37.91 -13.03
CA PRO A 64 16.87 -38.64 -14.25
C PRO A 64 15.54 -38.96 -14.96
N THR A 65 15.45 -38.48 -16.20
CA THR A 65 14.28 -38.21 -17.06
C THR A 65 13.48 -39.43 -17.57
N TRP A 66 13.55 -40.59 -16.93
CA TRP A 66 13.01 -41.85 -17.48
C TRP A 66 11.73 -42.35 -16.81
N SER A 67 11.19 -41.66 -15.79
CA SER A 67 10.03 -42.17 -15.04
C SER A 67 8.69 -41.42 -15.20
N VAL A 68 8.59 -40.28 -15.89
CA VAL A 68 7.32 -39.50 -15.84
C VAL A 68 6.78 -38.90 -17.15
N LEU A 69 7.52 -38.75 -18.26
CA LEU A 69 7.00 -37.93 -19.39
C LEU A 69 7.21 -38.49 -20.80
N ASN A 70 6.12 -38.56 -21.57
CA ASN A 70 6.14 -38.64 -23.04
C ASN A 70 6.55 -37.27 -23.62
N ARG A 71 7.54 -37.26 -24.50
CA ARG A 71 8.14 -36.05 -25.12
C ARG A 71 7.13 -35.10 -25.80
N SER A 72 5.98 -35.60 -26.25
CA SER A 72 4.92 -34.81 -26.88
C SER A 72 4.10 -33.96 -25.89
N ASP A 73 3.94 -34.43 -24.65
CA ASP A 73 3.16 -33.72 -23.62
C ASP A 73 3.95 -32.56 -23.00
N VAL A 74 5.28 -32.68 -22.99
CA VAL A 74 6.23 -31.65 -22.51
C VAL A 74 6.23 -30.44 -23.45
N ALA A 75 6.21 -30.68 -24.76
CA ALA A 75 6.15 -29.62 -25.77
C ALA A 75 4.80 -28.88 -25.77
N GLY A 76 3.70 -29.55 -25.43
CA GLY A 76 2.37 -28.95 -25.29
C GLY A 76 2.15 -28.19 -23.98
N ALA A 77 2.80 -28.59 -22.88
CA ALA A 77 2.72 -27.92 -21.58
C ALA A 77 3.61 -26.67 -21.49
N ALA A 78 4.79 -26.68 -22.14
CA ALA A 78 5.63 -25.49 -22.30
C ALA A 78 5.05 -24.47 -23.30
N ALA A 79 4.05 -24.86 -24.10
CA ALA A 79 3.31 -23.98 -25.00
C ALA A 79 2.15 -23.23 -24.31
N GLY A 80 1.91 -23.47 -23.02
CA GLY A 80 0.90 -22.77 -22.23
C GLY A 80 1.45 -21.48 -21.62
N ALA A 81 1.01 -20.34 -22.15
CA ALA A 81 1.16 -18.97 -21.64
C ALA A 81 2.38 -18.72 -20.71
N SER A 82 3.58 -18.77 -21.26
CA SER A 82 4.78 -18.24 -20.61
C SER A 82 4.61 -16.75 -20.33
N VAL A 83 5.06 -16.28 -19.16
CA VAL A 83 5.11 -14.85 -18.87
C VAL A 83 6.02 -14.16 -19.90
N GLY A 84 5.47 -13.17 -20.61
CA GLY A 84 6.16 -12.39 -21.63
C GLY A 84 7.42 -11.69 -21.09
N ALA A 85 8.29 -11.27 -22.01
CA ALA A 85 9.53 -10.60 -21.65
C ALA A 85 9.30 -9.20 -21.06
N ASP A 86 8.14 -8.60 -21.29
CA ASP A 86 7.68 -7.28 -20.82
C ASP A 86 6.57 -7.38 -19.76
N GLU A 87 6.28 -8.59 -19.28
CA GLU A 87 5.21 -8.86 -18.34
C GLU A 87 5.71 -8.95 -16.90
N GLY A 88 5.19 -8.09 -16.02
CA GLY A 88 5.57 -8.04 -14.60
C GLY A 88 4.84 -9.06 -13.74
N ILE A 89 5.55 -9.62 -12.76
CA ILE A 89 5.04 -10.49 -11.68
C ILE A 89 5.09 -9.70 -10.38
N VAL A 90 3.98 -9.66 -9.63
CA VAL A 90 3.94 -9.00 -8.32
C VAL A 90 3.77 -10.00 -7.18
N VAL A 91 4.45 -9.75 -6.07
CA VAL A 91 4.26 -10.42 -4.79
C VAL A 91 3.75 -9.38 -3.78
N MET A 92 2.46 -9.47 -3.44
CA MET A 92 1.85 -8.59 -2.44
C MET A 92 1.93 -9.22 -1.04
N LEU A 93 2.71 -8.60 -0.16
CA LEU A 93 2.92 -8.99 1.23
C LEU A 93 2.03 -8.12 2.14
N THR A 94 1.00 -8.71 2.73
CA THR A 94 0.15 -8.02 3.70
C THR A 94 0.65 -8.28 5.13
N MET A 95 1.11 -7.23 5.80
CA MET A 95 1.58 -7.18 7.18
C MET A 95 0.38 -6.90 8.09
N GLY A 96 -0.40 -7.95 8.39
CA GLY A 96 -1.65 -7.85 9.13
C GLY A 96 -1.44 -7.40 10.58
N GLY A 97 -2.12 -6.33 10.94
CA GLY A 97 -2.15 -5.81 12.31
C GLY A 97 -1.64 -4.39 12.45
N GLY A 98 -1.33 -3.65 11.38
CA GLY A 98 -0.84 -2.28 11.52
C GLY A 98 0.67 -2.21 11.75
N ASN A 99 1.49 -2.38 10.70
CA ASN A 99 2.94 -2.27 10.82
C ASN A 99 3.37 -0.87 11.33
N ASP A 100 4.29 -0.84 12.29
CA ASP A 100 4.90 0.41 12.75
C ASP A 100 5.89 0.95 11.72
N GLY A 101 5.41 1.87 10.87
CA GLY A 101 6.23 2.54 9.86
C GLY A 101 7.42 3.27 10.46
N LEU A 102 7.23 3.97 11.59
CA LEU A 102 8.26 4.80 12.24
C LEU A 102 9.40 3.98 12.87
N ASN A 103 9.16 2.71 13.21
CA ASN A 103 10.23 1.78 13.60
C ASN A 103 10.61 0.80 12.49
N THR A 104 10.03 0.89 11.29
CA THR A 104 10.49 0.15 10.10
C THR A 104 11.48 1.00 9.32
N VAL A 105 11.08 2.24 9.01
CA VAL A 105 11.89 3.32 8.43
C VAL A 105 11.91 4.47 9.42
N ILE A 106 13.04 4.63 10.08
CA ILE A 106 13.21 5.46 11.27
C ILE A 106 13.66 6.86 10.86
N PRO A 107 12.90 7.93 11.17
CA PRO A 107 13.32 9.32 10.94
C PRO A 107 14.33 9.76 12.01
N ILE A 108 15.52 9.15 12.02
CA ILE A 108 16.59 9.37 13.00
C ILE A 108 17.07 10.84 13.10
N GLY A 109 16.79 11.67 12.09
CA GLY A 109 17.10 13.10 12.09
C GLY A 109 16.03 13.99 12.72
N ASP A 110 14.84 13.46 13.05
CA ASP A 110 13.72 14.24 13.58
C ASP A 110 13.63 14.10 15.11
N SER A 111 13.83 15.18 15.86
CA SER A 111 13.72 15.16 17.32
C SER A 111 12.32 14.78 17.81
N ALA A 112 11.27 15.12 17.03
CA ALA A 112 9.89 14.80 17.39
C ALA A 112 9.63 13.29 17.38
N TYR A 113 10.43 12.50 16.65
CA TYR A 113 10.37 11.03 16.74
C TYR A 113 10.75 10.57 18.15
N TYR A 114 11.88 11.04 18.67
CA TYR A 114 12.34 10.69 20.01
C TYR A 114 11.40 11.20 21.10
N ASP A 115 10.83 12.40 20.93
CA ASP A 115 9.85 12.96 21.87
C ASP A 115 8.55 12.13 21.92
N ASN A 116 8.08 11.65 20.76
CA ASN A 116 6.90 10.80 20.67
C ASN A 116 7.18 9.34 21.06
N ARG A 117 8.42 8.86 20.93
CA ARG A 117 8.85 7.48 21.16
C ARG A 117 9.76 7.35 22.38
N SER A 118 9.29 7.89 23.51
CA SER A 118 10.05 7.92 24.77
C SER A 118 10.56 6.56 25.27
N ARG A 119 9.94 5.47 24.83
CA ARG A 119 10.25 4.08 25.21
C ARG A 119 10.59 3.20 24.01
N LEU A 120 10.10 3.55 22.83
CA LEU A 120 10.22 2.74 21.61
C LEU A 120 11.22 3.29 20.58
N ALA A 121 11.83 4.44 20.82
CA ALA A 121 12.75 5.04 19.87
C ALA A 121 13.97 4.13 19.66
N ILE A 122 14.36 3.96 18.40
CA ILE A 122 15.61 3.33 18.00
C ILE A 122 16.61 4.45 17.72
N SER A 123 17.79 4.37 18.32
CA SER A 123 18.81 5.39 18.13
C SER A 123 19.40 5.37 16.72
N ALA A 124 19.98 6.50 16.30
CA ALA A 124 20.71 6.57 15.03
C ALA A 124 21.84 5.51 14.96
N GLU A 125 22.51 5.23 16.09
CA GLU A 125 23.60 4.25 16.19
C GLU A 125 23.12 2.80 16.02
N GLU A 126 21.92 2.47 16.51
CA GLU A 126 21.33 1.14 16.35
C GLU A 126 20.68 0.94 14.97
N SER A 127 20.30 2.03 14.31
CA SER A 127 19.64 1.99 13.00
C SER A 127 20.61 1.65 11.86
N LEU A 128 20.10 1.01 10.81
CA LEU A 128 20.83 0.82 9.55
C LEU A 128 20.63 2.05 8.66
N GLN A 129 21.49 3.06 8.81
CA GLN A 129 21.34 4.35 8.10
C GLN A 129 21.24 4.18 6.57
N ILE A 130 20.19 4.73 5.96
CA ILE A 130 19.93 4.70 4.51
C ILE A 130 20.08 6.06 3.83
N THR A 131 19.85 7.17 4.55
CA THR A 131 20.10 8.55 4.08
C THR A 131 20.58 9.44 5.22
N ASP A 132 20.87 10.70 4.92
CA ASP A 132 20.97 11.75 5.95
C ASP A 132 19.56 11.96 6.54
N GLY A 133 19.35 11.51 7.77
CA GLY A 133 18.09 11.67 8.51
C GLY A 133 17.17 10.43 8.58
N TYR A 134 17.45 9.37 7.83
CA TYR A 134 16.67 8.11 7.92
C TYR A 134 17.55 6.85 8.05
N GLY A 135 17.06 5.90 8.84
CA GLY A 135 17.64 4.56 8.98
C GLY A 135 16.57 3.47 8.90
N LEU A 136 16.97 2.23 8.60
CA LEU A 136 16.09 1.06 8.73
C LEU A 136 16.24 0.45 10.12
N HIS A 137 15.22 -0.29 10.55
CA HIS A 137 15.31 -1.14 11.74
C HIS A 137 16.55 -2.07 11.70
N PRO A 138 17.26 -2.31 12.81
CA PRO A 138 18.46 -3.15 12.87
C PRO A 138 18.28 -4.57 12.31
N ASN A 139 17.06 -5.12 12.42
CA ASN A 139 16.70 -6.44 11.91
C ASN A 139 16.41 -6.49 10.39
N LEU A 140 16.74 -5.45 9.63
CA LEU A 140 16.49 -5.36 8.18
C LEU A 140 17.78 -5.31 7.31
N PRO A 141 18.83 -6.10 7.56
CA PRO A 141 20.10 -6.00 6.81
C PRO A 141 19.99 -6.40 5.33
N SER A 142 19.13 -7.36 4.98
CA SER A 142 18.94 -7.76 3.59
C SER A 142 18.14 -6.71 2.81
N LEU A 143 17.15 -6.08 3.45
CA LEU A 143 16.46 -4.92 2.87
C LEU A 143 17.43 -3.75 2.68
N LYS A 144 18.30 -3.49 3.66
CA LYS A 144 19.35 -2.47 3.56
C LYS A 144 20.27 -2.69 2.36
N GLN A 145 20.74 -3.92 2.16
CA GLN A 145 21.56 -4.27 0.99
C GLN A 145 20.83 -3.95 -0.32
N ARG A 146 19.51 -4.17 -0.40
CA ARG A 146 18.70 -3.83 -1.58
C ARG A 146 18.51 -2.34 -1.76
N TYR A 147 18.33 -1.61 -0.67
CA TYR A 147 18.28 -0.16 -0.70
C TYR A 147 19.57 0.41 -1.26
N ASP A 148 20.73 -0.10 -0.82
CA ASP A 148 22.06 0.32 -1.30
C ASP A 148 22.27 0.02 -2.80
N MET A 149 21.55 -0.97 -3.35
CA MET A 149 21.51 -1.27 -4.78
C MET A 149 20.50 -0.41 -5.57
N GLY A 150 19.80 0.53 -4.93
CA GLY A 150 18.76 1.34 -5.56
C GLY A 150 17.46 0.56 -5.86
N GLN A 151 17.26 -0.60 -5.22
CA GLN A 151 16.16 -1.53 -5.52
C GLN A 151 15.00 -1.45 -4.54
N VAL A 152 14.93 -0.38 -3.74
CA VAL A 152 13.89 -0.19 -2.71
C VAL A 152 13.33 1.22 -2.81
N ALA A 153 12.03 1.31 -3.04
CA ALA A 153 11.25 2.53 -2.89
C ALA A 153 10.53 2.48 -1.53
N VAL A 154 10.83 3.46 -0.70
CA VAL A 154 10.14 3.72 0.56
C VAL A 154 9.01 4.71 0.27
N ILE A 155 7.77 4.31 0.53
CA ILE A 155 6.60 5.15 0.27
C ILE A 155 6.01 5.54 1.63
N GLU A 156 6.21 6.80 2.01
CA GLU A 156 5.83 7.35 3.31
C GLU A 156 4.43 7.99 3.28
N GLY A 157 3.80 8.00 4.46
CA GLY A 157 2.52 8.67 4.67
C GLY A 157 1.32 8.02 3.99
N VAL A 158 1.43 6.72 3.69
CA VAL A 158 0.37 5.97 3.06
C VAL A 158 -0.74 5.68 4.06
N GLY A 159 -1.97 6.03 3.73
CA GLY A 159 -3.14 5.77 4.55
C GLY A 159 -4.45 5.79 3.77
N GLN A 160 -5.55 5.64 4.50
CA GLN A 160 -6.89 5.77 3.97
C GLN A 160 -7.51 7.12 4.40
N PRO A 161 -8.31 7.78 3.55
CA PRO A 161 -8.90 9.08 3.87
C PRO A 161 -10.04 9.01 4.91
N VAL A 162 -10.64 7.83 5.09
CA VAL A 162 -11.66 7.55 6.11
C VAL A 162 -11.08 6.51 7.04
N ASP A 163 -10.91 6.88 8.31
CA ASP A 163 -10.26 6.02 9.28
C ASP A 163 -11.14 5.77 10.50
N ASP A 164 -11.66 4.55 10.60
CA ASP A 164 -12.35 4.05 11.78
C ASP A 164 -11.41 3.19 12.67
N LEU A 165 -10.14 3.04 12.25
CA LEU A 165 -9.11 2.20 12.88
C LEU A 165 -9.55 0.75 13.15
N SER A 166 -10.58 0.28 12.44
CA SER A 166 -11.09 -1.08 12.52
C SER A 166 -10.24 -1.98 11.64
N HIS A 167 -9.65 -3.04 12.20
CA HIS A 167 -8.92 -4.03 11.40
C HIS A 167 -9.80 -4.60 10.28
N PHE A 168 -11.06 -4.92 10.58
CA PHE A 168 -11.94 -5.54 9.60
C PHE A 168 -12.30 -4.58 8.47
N THR A 169 -12.71 -3.36 8.81
CA THR A 169 -13.10 -2.36 7.80
C THR A 169 -11.89 -1.95 6.98
N SER A 170 -10.76 -1.67 7.62
CA SER A 170 -9.54 -1.23 6.95
C SER A 170 -8.97 -2.33 6.08
N MET A 171 -8.91 -3.58 6.55
CA MET A 171 -8.46 -4.69 5.71
C MET A 171 -9.39 -4.89 4.52
N ALA A 172 -10.71 -4.77 4.69
CA ALA A 172 -11.65 -4.83 3.59
C ALA A 172 -11.44 -3.69 2.57
N ARG A 173 -11.19 -2.46 3.04
CA ARG A 173 -10.90 -1.30 2.18
C ARG A 173 -9.60 -1.47 1.40
N TRP A 174 -8.52 -1.85 2.07
CA TRP A 174 -7.20 -2.05 1.43
C TRP A 174 -7.20 -3.23 0.45
N MET A 175 -7.85 -4.34 0.81
CA MET A 175 -7.95 -5.51 -0.08
C MET A 175 -8.88 -5.28 -1.27
N SER A 176 -9.94 -4.48 -1.09
CA SER A 176 -10.91 -4.22 -2.17
C SER A 176 -10.61 -2.99 -3.00
N GLY A 177 -9.85 -2.02 -2.48
CA GLY A 177 -9.67 -0.70 -3.06
C GLY A 177 -10.93 0.19 -3.01
N ARG A 178 -11.94 -0.18 -2.20
CA ARG A 178 -13.22 0.55 -2.07
C ARG A 178 -13.36 1.10 -0.67
N LEU A 179 -13.74 2.38 -0.54
CA LEU A 179 -13.87 3.04 0.76
C LEU A 179 -15.23 2.85 1.42
N SER A 180 -16.25 2.46 0.65
CA SER A 180 -17.64 2.33 1.11
C SER A 180 -18.30 1.06 0.57
N GLY A 181 -19.37 0.66 1.26
CA GLY A 181 -20.15 -0.55 0.96
C GLY A 181 -19.44 -1.84 1.33
N VAL A 182 -20.18 -2.96 1.26
CA VAL A 182 -19.63 -4.31 1.49
C VAL A 182 -18.91 -4.77 0.23
N PRO A 183 -17.58 -4.96 0.24
CA PRO A 183 -16.88 -5.45 -0.94
C PRO A 183 -17.24 -6.91 -1.22
N THR A 184 -17.36 -7.24 -2.50
CA THR A 184 -17.61 -8.61 -2.96
C THR A 184 -16.42 -9.24 -3.68
N SER A 185 -15.40 -8.43 -3.96
CA SER A 185 -14.17 -8.79 -4.66
C SER A 185 -13.02 -7.89 -4.21
N GLY A 186 -11.80 -8.41 -4.34
CA GLY A 186 -10.56 -7.66 -4.19
C GLY A 186 -10.13 -6.99 -5.49
N TRP A 187 -9.28 -5.98 -5.38
CA TRP A 187 -8.80 -5.28 -6.57
C TRP A 187 -7.89 -6.15 -7.44
N MET A 188 -7.05 -7.01 -6.84
CA MET A 188 -6.24 -7.97 -7.59
C MET A 188 -7.13 -9.03 -8.23
N GLY A 189 -8.13 -9.54 -7.51
CA GLY A 189 -9.11 -10.47 -8.07
C GLY A 189 -9.83 -9.91 -9.31
N ARG A 190 -10.24 -8.63 -9.28
CA ARG A 190 -10.82 -7.96 -10.45
C ARG A 190 -9.82 -7.82 -11.61
N HIS A 191 -8.55 -7.52 -11.34
CA HIS A 191 -7.52 -7.50 -12.38
C HIS A 191 -7.33 -8.89 -13.02
N LEU A 192 -7.26 -9.94 -12.21
CA LEU A 192 -7.12 -11.33 -12.68
C LEU A 192 -8.32 -11.81 -13.51
N ASP A 193 -9.52 -11.29 -13.26
CA ASP A 193 -10.72 -11.57 -14.06
C ASP A 193 -10.59 -11.04 -15.51
N GLY A 194 -9.85 -9.95 -15.71
CA GLY A 194 -9.63 -9.31 -17.02
C GLY A 194 -8.49 -9.95 -17.83
N MET A 195 -7.67 -10.78 -17.21
CA MET A 195 -6.54 -11.44 -17.89
C MET A 195 -6.99 -12.51 -18.91
N PRO A 196 -6.18 -12.80 -19.95
CA PRO A 196 -6.47 -13.82 -20.96
C PRO A 196 -6.77 -15.20 -20.33
N ASN A 197 -7.76 -15.90 -20.87
CA ASN A 197 -8.22 -17.19 -20.32
C ASN A 197 -7.19 -18.31 -20.52
N GLU A 198 -6.24 -18.13 -21.43
CA GLU A 198 -5.13 -19.03 -21.74
C GLU A 198 -4.16 -19.19 -20.56
N ILE A 199 -4.11 -18.20 -19.65
CA ILE A 199 -3.45 -18.30 -18.35
C ILE A 199 -4.53 -18.74 -17.35
N PRO A 200 -4.62 -20.01 -16.95
CA PRO A 200 -5.85 -20.45 -16.30
C PRO A 200 -5.88 -20.07 -14.82
N ILE A 201 -4.71 -20.00 -14.17
CA ILE A 201 -4.55 -19.55 -12.78
C ILE A 201 -3.42 -18.50 -12.73
N PRO A 202 -3.74 -17.24 -13.07
CA PRO A 202 -2.77 -16.14 -13.01
C PRO A 202 -2.49 -15.65 -11.57
N GLY A 203 -3.28 -16.07 -10.58
CA GLY A 203 -3.15 -15.68 -9.18
C GLY A 203 -2.87 -16.85 -8.23
N VAL A 204 -1.94 -16.67 -7.29
CA VAL A 204 -1.66 -17.64 -6.22
C VAL A 204 -1.55 -16.97 -4.86
N THR A 205 -2.24 -17.49 -3.87
CA THR A 205 -1.99 -17.15 -2.46
C THR A 205 -1.15 -18.25 -1.82
N VAL A 206 -0.01 -17.92 -1.23
CA VAL A 206 0.73 -18.88 -0.40
C VAL A 206 0.28 -18.74 1.05
N GLY A 207 -0.67 -19.58 1.44
CA GLY A 207 -1.37 -19.57 2.72
C GLY A 207 -2.49 -20.60 2.75
N SER A 208 -3.27 -20.58 3.83
CA SER A 208 -4.34 -21.55 4.05
C SER A 208 -5.68 -21.18 3.43
N SER A 209 -5.83 -20.00 2.83
CA SER A 209 -7.06 -19.56 2.16
C SER A 209 -6.79 -18.46 1.12
N ILE A 210 -7.77 -18.22 0.26
CA ILE A 210 -7.74 -17.09 -0.69
C ILE A 210 -8.35 -15.86 0.00
N PRO A 211 -7.60 -14.76 0.19
CA PRO A 211 -8.11 -13.56 0.84
C PRO A 211 -8.94 -12.71 -0.11
N LEU A 212 -9.77 -11.81 0.46
CA LEU A 212 -10.57 -10.85 -0.31
C LEU A 212 -9.76 -10.18 -1.42
N LEU A 213 -8.51 -9.78 -1.14
CA LEU A 213 -7.57 -9.18 -2.10
C LEU A 213 -7.57 -9.88 -3.47
N MET A 214 -7.57 -11.22 -3.45
CA MET A 214 -7.41 -12.07 -4.62
C MET A 214 -8.74 -12.66 -5.13
N LEU A 215 -9.86 -12.33 -4.48
CA LEU A 215 -11.19 -12.79 -4.87
C LEU A 215 -11.73 -11.96 -6.04
N GLY A 216 -11.95 -12.62 -7.17
CA GLY A 216 -12.66 -12.10 -8.33
C GLY A 216 -14.04 -12.75 -8.49
N SER A 217 -14.70 -12.44 -9.60
CA SER A 217 -15.93 -13.11 -10.06
C SER A 217 -15.64 -14.44 -10.77
N LYS A 218 -14.41 -14.64 -11.26
CA LYS A 218 -13.96 -15.87 -11.94
C LYS A 218 -12.98 -16.66 -11.05
N PRO A 219 -12.84 -17.98 -11.25
CA PRO A 219 -11.91 -18.84 -10.50
C PRO A 219 -10.45 -18.66 -10.97
N ARG A 220 -9.88 -17.48 -10.77
CA ARG A 220 -8.55 -17.09 -11.31
C ARG A 220 -7.42 -17.24 -10.29
N THR A 221 -7.75 -17.59 -9.04
CA THR A 221 -6.80 -17.69 -7.92
C THR A 221 -6.84 -19.08 -7.29
N SER A 222 -5.70 -19.55 -6.81
CA SER A 222 -5.61 -20.74 -5.94
C SER A 222 -4.77 -20.50 -4.69
N ALA A 223 -5.10 -21.17 -3.59
CA ALA A 223 -4.27 -21.18 -2.37
C ALA A 223 -3.34 -22.41 -2.34
N LEU A 224 -2.09 -22.19 -1.92
CA LEU A 224 -1.09 -23.23 -1.66
C LEU A 224 -0.51 -23.04 -0.25
N PRO A 225 -0.42 -24.08 0.60
CA PRO A 225 0.27 -23.95 1.88
C PRO A 225 1.77 -23.73 1.66
N GLU A 226 2.46 -23.24 2.69
CA GLU A 226 3.90 -22.98 2.67
C GLU A 226 4.76 -24.23 2.98
N LYS A 227 4.12 -25.33 3.40
CA LYS A 227 4.76 -26.64 3.60
C LYS A 227 3.93 -27.76 2.98
N VAL A 228 4.62 -28.79 2.49
CA VAL A 228 4.00 -30.03 2.00
C VAL A 228 3.12 -30.68 3.06
N SER A 229 3.52 -30.68 4.33
CA SER A 229 2.69 -31.22 5.42
C SER A 229 1.34 -30.50 5.55
N GLY A 230 1.29 -29.21 5.24
CA GLY A 230 0.06 -28.41 5.21
C GLY A 230 -0.91 -28.82 4.11
N LEU A 231 -0.45 -29.55 3.08
CA LEU A 231 -1.33 -30.14 2.06
C LEU A 231 -2.17 -31.30 2.59
N PHE A 232 -1.68 -31.96 3.66
CA PHE A 232 -2.23 -33.20 4.18
C PHE A 232 -2.66 -33.10 5.65
N SER A 233 -2.42 -31.95 6.29
CA SER A 233 -2.74 -31.68 7.69
C SER A 233 -3.94 -30.74 7.77
N VAL A 234 -5.06 -31.23 8.26
CA VAL A 234 -6.15 -30.37 8.74
C VAL A 234 -5.70 -29.74 10.07
N GLN A 235 -4.95 -28.63 9.95
CA GLN A 235 -4.58 -27.53 10.87
C GLN A 235 -4.39 -27.76 12.39
N ASN A 236 -3.20 -27.37 12.92
CA ASN A 236 -2.84 -27.41 14.36
C ASN A 236 -2.26 -26.09 14.96
N ASP A 237 -2.44 -24.90 14.37
CA ASP A 237 -1.90 -23.63 14.95
C ASP A 237 -2.96 -22.80 15.72
N PRO A 238 -2.84 -22.55 17.04
CA PRO A 238 -3.86 -21.89 17.87
C PRO A 238 -4.12 -20.40 17.64
N VAL A 239 -3.14 -19.63 17.13
CA VAL A 239 -3.28 -18.16 16.98
C VAL A 239 -3.92 -17.81 15.64
N ASP A 240 -3.49 -18.47 14.57
CA ASP A 240 -4.17 -18.43 13.27
C ASP A 240 -5.62 -18.91 13.42
N GLN A 241 -5.87 -19.93 14.25
CA GLN A 241 -7.19 -20.51 14.45
C GLN A 241 -8.27 -19.56 14.98
N ARG A 242 -7.99 -18.47 15.71
CA ARG A 242 -9.09 -17.60 16.22
C ARG A 242 -9.62 -16.63 15.17
N GLN A 243 -8.73 -15.98 14.42
CA GLN A 243 -9.10 -15.14 13.27
C GLN A 243 -9.61 -16.00 12.12
N TYR A 244 -8.97 -17.15 11.87
CA TYR A 244 -9.33 -18.08 10.82
C TYR A 244 -10.62 -18.86 11.09
N ARG A 245 -10.95 -19.23 12.35
CA ARG A 245 -12.24 -19.89 12.68
C ARG A 245 -13.43 -18.94 12.54
N ALA A 246 -13.29 -17.67 12.92
CA ALA A 246 -14.34 -16.68 12.71
C ALA A 246 -14.66 -16.47 11.22
N ILE A 247 -13.65 -16.66 10.35
CA ILE A 247 -13.73 -16.57 8.89
C ILE A 247 -14.18 -17.89 8.24
N ARG A 248 -13.77 -19.04 8.80
CA ARG A 248 -14.01 -20.38 8.24
C ARG A 248 -15.34 -20.98 8.67
N ASP A 249 -15.80 -20.78 9.90
CA ASP A 249 -16.95 -21.49 10.46
C ASP A 249 -18.31 -20.98 9.88
N PHE A 250 -18.27 -20.06 8.90
CA PHE A 250 -19.42 -19.59 8.11
C PHE A 250 -19.40 -20.04 6.63
N ALA A 251 -18.31 -20.66 6.15
CA ALA A 251 -18.08 -21.03 4.75
C ALA A 251 -18.19 -22.56 4.54
N GLY A 252 -19.28 -23.04 3.93
CA GLY A 252 -19.56 -24.46 3.68
C GLY A 252 -18.79 -25.12 2.52
N ASP A 253 -17.83 -24.41 1.91
CA ASP A 253 -16.92 -24.88 0.86
C ASP A 253 -15.48 -24.64 1.33
N THR A 254 -14.50 -25.48 0.94
CA THR A 254 -13.14 -25.46 1.52
C THR A 254 -12.39 -24.14 1.31
N GLY A 255 -12.83 -23.31 0.36
CA GLY A 255 -12.32 -21.93 0.15
C GLY A 255 -10.89 -21.86 -0.40
N LEU A 256 -10.30 -22.98 -0.82
CA LEU A 256 -8.91 -23.07 -1.27
C LEU A 256 -8.71 -22.83 -2.78
N GLY A 257 -9.79 -22.69 -3.55
CA GLY A 257 -9.76 -22.57 -5.00
C GLY A 257 -9.35 -23.87 -5.70
N THR A 258 -9.16 -23.80 -7.03
CA THR A 258 -9.02 -24.99 -7.88
C THR A 258 -7.86 -25.90 -7.50
N TRP A 259 -6.65 -25.35 -7.29
CA TRP A 259 -5.50 -26.18 -6.88
C TRP A 259 -5.63 -26.68 -5.45
N GLY A 260 -5.99 -25.81 -4.50
CA GLY A 260 -6.09 -26.22 -3.11
C GLY A 260 -7.14 -27.31 -2.88
N ASN A 261 -8.28 -27.25 -3.57
CA ASN A 261 -9.31 -28.29 -3.53
C ASN A 261 -8.81 -29.62 -4.14
N ALA A 262 -8.07 -29.56 -5.25
CA ALA A 262 -7.48 -30.75 -5.87
C ALA A 262 -6.40 -31.40 -4.99
N LEU A 263 -5.61 -30.60 -4.25
CA LEU A 263 -4.60 -31.08 -3.32
C LEU A 263 -5.24 -31.69 -2.07
N ALA A 264 -6.26 -31.05 -1.50
CA ALA A 264 -7.00 -31.54 -0.34
C ALA A 264 -7.73 -32.86 -0.61
N GLY A 265 -8.21 -33.08 -1.84
CA GLY A 265 -8.86 -34.32 -2.27
C GLY A 265 -7.93 -35.50 -2.59
N ALA A 266 -6.61 -35.36 -2.46
CA ALA A 266 -5.64 -36.31 -3.00
C ALA A 266 -5.58 -37.69 -2.30
N GLY A 267 -6.15 -37.85 -1.10
CA GLY A 267 -6.31 -39.14 -0.41
C GLY A 267 -5.05 -40.03 -0.41
N PRO A 268 -5.15 -41.35 -0.64
CA PRO A 268 -4.00 -42.28 -0.60
C PRO A 268 -2.91 -42.02 -1.67
N ASN A 269 -3.17 -41.16 -2.66
CA ASN A 269 -2.18 -40.70 -3.64
C ASN A 269 -1.39 -39.46 -3.18
N ALA A 270 -1.51 -39.08 -1.91
CA ALA A 270 -0.80 -37.97 -1.26
C ALA A 270 0.73 -38.10 -1.33
N LEU A 271 1.25 -39.32 -1.16
CA LEU A 271 2.70 -39.56 -1.14
C LEU A 271 3.36 -39.32 -2.51
N ASP A 272 2.70 -39.70 -3.59
CA ASP A 272 3.17 -39.45 -4.97
C ASP A 272 3.13 -37.96 -5.32
N LEU A 273 2.07 -37.26 -4.90
CA LEU A 273 1.93 -35.81 -5.05
C LEU A 273 2.99 -35.05 -4.25
N ALA A 274 3.25 -35.46 -3.01
CA ALA A 274 4.30 -34.90 -2.17
C ALA A 274 5.67 -35.04 -2.84
N GLY A 275 5.96 -36.19 -3.45
CA GLY A 275 7.18 -36.42 -4.21
C GLY A 275 7.31 -35.49 -5.42
N GLN A 276 6.23 -35.27 -6.16
CA GLN A 276 6.18 -34.41 -7.35
C GLN A 276 6.27 -32.92 -7.02
N LEU A 277 5.72 -32.49 -5.87
CA LEU A 277 5.75 -31.09 -5.42
C LEU A 277 6.99 -30.74 -4.60
N ARG A 278 7.76 -31.74 -4.12
CA ARG A 278 9.01 -31.54 -3.36
C ARG A 278 9.95 -30.46 -3.95
N PRO A 279 10.11 -30.32 -5.28
CA PRO A 279 10.95 -29.28 -5.88
C PRO A 279 10.43 -27.84 -5.68
N ILE A 280 9.12 -27.66 -5.48
CA ILE A 280 8.49 -26.36 -5.19
C ILE A 280 8.61 -26.01 -3.70
N TYR A 281 8.77 -27.00 -2.82
CA TYR A 281 8.78 -26.79 -1.37
C TYR A 281 10.19 -26.82 -0.76
N PRO A 282 10.46 -25.99 0.27
CA PRO A 282 11.70 -26.05 1.03
C PRO A 282 11.94 -27.47 1.58
N THR A 283 13.13 -28.02 1.36
CA THR A 283 13.58 -29.27 1.99
C THR A 283 14.41 -29.01 3.25
N ASP A 284 15.02 -27.82 3.33
CA ASP A 284 15.85 -27.37 4.45
C ASP A 284 15.03 -26.57 5.47
N PRO A 285 15.48 -26.47 6.74
CA PRO A 285 14.75 -25.79 7.79
C PRO A 285 14.86 -24.26 7.65
N VAL A 286 14.19 -23.70 6.64
CA VAL A 286 13.91 -22.26 6.58
C VAL A 286 12.96 -21.92 7.74
N ARG A 287 13.53 -21.17 8.70
CA ARG A 287 12.82 -20.69 9.89
C ARG A 287 11.95 -19.49 9.53
N GLY A 288 10.79 -19.37 10.17
CA GLY A 288 9.78 -18.36 9.83
C GLY A 288 8.77 -18.84 8.78
N LYS A 289 7.50 -18.51 9.00
CA LYS A 289 6.38 -18.78 8.10
C LYS A 289 6.54 -17.98 6.80
N VAL A 290 6.84 -16.69 6.87
CA VAL A 290 7.01 -15.83 5.69
C VAL A 290 8.20 -16.25 4.86
N ALA A 291 9.33 -16.60 5.48
CA ALA A 291 10.49 -17.01 4.72
C ALA A 291 10.21 -18.26 3.85
N ARG A 292 9.45 -19.23 4.38
CA ARG A 292 8.99 -20.37 3.57
C ARG A 292 7.98 -19.98 2.49
N GLN A 293 7.04 -19.08 2.80
CA GLN A 293 6.09 -18.59 1.80
C GLN A 293 6.82 -17.94 0.63
N MET A 294 7.79 -17.07 0.92
CA MET A 294 8.60 -16.39 -0.08
C MET A 294 9.45 -17.36 -0.90
N GLU A 295 10.08 -18.36 -0.28
CA GLU A 295 10.82 -19.39 -1.02
C GLU A 295 9.94 -20.18 -2.00
N VAL A 296 8.74 -20.58 -1.56
CA VAL A 296 7.75 -21.25 -2.43
C VAL A 296 7.38 -20.36 -3.62
N ILE A 297 7.17 -19.06 -3.39
CA ILE A 297 6.87 -18.10 -4.47
C ILE A 297 8.04 -18.00 -5.46
N ALA A 298 9.28 -17.85 -4.98
CA ALA A 298 10.45 -17.78 -5.86
C ALA A 298 10.58 -19.04 -6.74
N ARG A 299 10.31 -20.23 -6.18
CA ARG A 299 10.31 -21.50 -6.93
C ARG A 299 9.17 -21.58 -7.95
N LEU A 300 7.99 -21.06 -7.63
CA LEU A 300 6.85 -20.98 -8.57
C LEU A 300 7.14 -19.99 -9.71
N ILE A 301 7.76 -18.86 -9.41
CA ILE A 301 8.21 -17.90 -10.44
C ILE A 301 9.24 -18.57 -11.34
N ASN A 302 10.23 -19.26 -10.78
CA ASN A 302 11.23 -20.00 -11.54
C ASN A 302 10.64 -21.06 -12.46
N ALA A 303 9.49 -21.64 -12.10
CA ALA A 303 8.79 -22.61 -12.93
C ALA A 303 8.17 -21.98 -14.20
N GLY A 304 7.96 -20.65 -14.23
CA GLY A 304 7.55 -19.91 -15.43
C GLY A 304 6.13 -20.23 -15.94
N ILE A 305 5.27 -20.76 -15.09
CA ILE A 305 3.95 -21.33 -15.45
C ILE A 305 2.82 -20.27 -15.63
N GLY A 306 3.17 -19.03 -15.96
CA GLY A 306 2.21 -17.97 -16.28
C GLY A 306 1.57 -17.23 -15.09
N ILE A 307 1.96 -17.52 -13.84
CA ILE A 307 1.43 -16.79 -12.67
C ILE A 307 1.95 -15.34 -12.68
N ARG A 308 1.04 -14.37 -12.49
CA ARG A 308 1.34 -12.93 -12.51
C ARG A 308 1.20 -12.26 -11.15
N VAL A 309 0.35 -12.79 -10.27
CA VAL A 309 0.10 -12.20 -8.95
C VAL A 309 0.24 -13.25 -7.86
N PHE A 310 1.11 -12.98 -6.91
CA PHE A 310 1.24 -13.75 -5.68
C PHE A 310 0.78 -12.90 -4.49
N SER A 311 0.09 -13.51 -3.53
CA SER A 311 -0.22 -12.86 -2.26
C SER A 311 0.24 -13.67 -1.06
N VAL A 312 0.72 -12.98 -0.03
CA VAL A 312 0.99 -13.53 1.29
C VAL A 312 0.32 -12.64 2.32
N ILE A 313 -0.30 -13.26 3.32
CA ILE A 313 -0.76 -12.55 4.52
C ILE A 313 0.05 -13.09 5.68
N TRP A 314 0.59 -12.15 6.45
CA TRP A 314 1.43 -12.42 7.59
C TRP A 314 1.10 -11.42 8.70
N GLY A 315 0.59 -11.94 9.82
CA GLY A 315 0.02 -11.13 10.88
C GLY A 315 0.98 -10.85 12.04
N SER A 316 0.39 -10.55 13.19
CA SER A 316 1.07 -10.25 14.45
C SER A 316 1.87 -8.95 14.45
N PHE A 317 1.46 -8.00 13.63
CA PHE A 317 1.85 -6.60 13.77
C PHE A 317 0.97 -5.84 14.77
N ASP A 318 0.01 -6.53 15.42
CA ASP A 318 -0.91 -5.91 16.37
C ASP A 318 -0.29 -5.59 17.76
N SER A 319 0.80 -4.81 17.78
CA SER A 319 1.69 -4.68 18.93
C SER A 319 1.29 -3.56 19.89
N HIS A 320 0.22 -3.78 20.66
CA HIS A 320 -0.18 -2.88 21.77
C HIS A 320 0.68 -3.03 23.04
N SER A 321 1.55 -4.04 23.09
CA SER A 321 2.49 -4.22 24.21
C SER A 321 3.68 -5.06 23.77
N GLY A 322 4.85 -4.87 24.41
CA GLY A 322 6.05 -5.63 24.08
C GLY A 322 6.49 -5.47 22.62
N GLN A 323 6.21 -4.30 22.04
CA GLN A 323 6.43 -3.99 20.62
C GLN A 323 7.89 -4.15 20.19
N PRO A 324 8.93 -3.75 20.96
CA PRO A 324 10.32 -3.93 20.52
C PRO A 324 10.68 -5.38 20.15
N GLU A 325 10.24 -6.35 20.97
CA GLU A 325 10.49 -7.77 20.70
C GLU A 325 9.57 -8.28 19.58
N GLN A 326 8.25 -8.01 19.67
CA GLN A 326 7.28 -8.54 18.71
C GLN A 326 7.53 -8.00 17.29
N HIS A 327 7.64 -6.68 17.14
CA HIS A 327 7.90 -6.02 15.86
C HIS A 327 9.29 -6.36 15.34
N GLY A 328 10.30 -6.38 16.21
CA GLY A 328 11.67 -6.79 15.87
C GLY A 328 11.72 -8.22 15.32
N ASP A 329 11.06 -9.18 15.95
CA ASP A 329 10.96 -10.57 15.48
C ASP A 329 10.22 -10.67 14.16
N ARG A 330 9.15 -9.87 13.98
CA ARG A 330 8.46 -9.81 12.69
C ARG A 330 9.43 -9.32 11.62
N LEU A 331 10.05 -8.15 11.79
CA LEU A 331 10.96 -7.59 10.80
C LEU A 331 12.15 -8.50 10.47
N ALA A 332 12.68 -9.24 11.45
CA ALA A 332 13.71 -10.26 11.21
C ALA A 332 13.20 -11.39 10.30
N GLU A 333 11.95 -11.83 10.48
CA GLU A 333 11.33 -12.85 9.62
C GLU A 333 11.05 -12.32 8.19
N PHE A 334 10.66 -11.05 8.06
CA PHE A 334 10.53 -10.38 6.76
C PHE A 334 11.86 -10.32 6.04
N ASP A 335 12.92 -9.88 6.71
CA ASP A 335 14.25 -9.77 6.13
C ASP A 335 14.79 -11.13 5.69
N ALA A 336 14.63 -12.16 6.52
CA ALA A 336 14.96 -13.54 6.16
C ALA A 336 14.16 -14.03 4.95
N GLY A 337 12.90 -13.62 4.83
CA GLY A 337 12.04 -13.93 3.69
C GLY A 337 12.48 -13.25 2.41
N LEU A 338 12.87 -11.97 2.46
CA LEU A 338 13.47 -11.27 1.32
C LEU A 338 14.78 -11.94 0.90
N LYS A 339 15.63 -12.28 1.86
CA LYS A 339 16.91 -12.94 1.58
C LYS A 339 16.70 -14.24 0.81
N VAL A 340 15.91 -15.18 1.35
CA VAL A 340 15.69 -16.47 0.70
C VAL A 340 14.96 -16.33 -0.63
N PHE A 341 14.02 -15.38 -0.75
CA PHE A 341 13.31 -15.11 -2.00
C PHE A 341 14.29 -14.86 -3.15
N TYR A 342 15.18 -13.90 -2.96
CA TYR A 342 16.09 -13.46 -4.01
C TYR A 342 17.32 -14.35 -4.17
N GLU A 343 17.73 -15.09 -3.14
CA GLU A 343 18.72 -16.18 -3.29
C GLU A 343 18.15 -17.35 -4.11
N THR A 344 16.84 -17.59 -4.03
CA THR A 344 16.17 -18.67 -4.76
C THR A 344 15.74 -18.24 -6.16
N LEU A 345 15.42 -16.96 -6.37
CA LEU A 345 14.93 -16.44 -7.64
C LEU A 345 15.99 -16.56 -8.74
N ASN A 346 15.64 -17.18 -9.86
CA ASN A 346 16.52 -17.28 -11.02
C ASN A 346 16.73 -15.85 -11.60
N PRO A 347 17.98 -15.42 -11.85
CA PRO A 347 18.29 -14.09 -12.37
C PRO A 347 17.51 -13.66 -13.62
N GLN A 348 17.03 -14.61 -14.45
CA GLN A 348 16.19 -14.31 -15.63
C GLN A 348 14.84 -13.64 -15.30
N TRP A 349 14.43 -13.65 -14.04
CA TRP A 349 13.20 -13.04 -13.55
C TRP A 349 13.44 -11.73 -12.80
N ALA A 350 14.70 -11.36 -12.54
CA ALA A 350 15.04 -10.29 -11.59
C ALA A 350 14.47 -8.92 -11.99
N ASP A 351 14.32 -8.65 -13.29
CA ASP A 351 13.78 -7.43 -13.89
C ASP A 351 12.25 -7.47 -14.10
N ARG A 352 11.60 -8.59 -13.75
CA ARG A 352 10.17 -8.82 -13.91
C ARG A 352 9.48 -9.22 -12.61
N VAL A 353 10.15 -9.09 -11.47
CA VAL A 353 9.57 -9.40 -10.15
C VAL A 353 9.58 -8.17 -9.25
N LEU A 354 8.41 -7.85 -8.71
CA LEU A 354 8.19 -6.77 -7.76
C LEU A 354 7.58 -7.33 -6.47
N VAL A 355 8.19 -7.04 -5.33
CA VAL A 355 7.62 -7.30 -4.00
C VAL A 355 7.05 -5.99 -3.47
N VAL A 356 5.79 -5.98 -3.03
CA VAL A 356 5.15 -4.80 -2.42
C VAL A 356 4.62 -5.18 -1.04
N THR A 357 4.91 -4.36 -0.03
CA THR A 357 4.33 -4.51 1.30
C THR A 357 3.11 -3.61 1.47
N GLN A 358 2.11 -4.08 2.21
CA GLN A 358 0.97 -3.28 2.66
C GLN A 358 0.57 -3.67 4.08
N SER A 359 -0.12 -2.77 4.77
CA SER A 359 -0.71 -2.97 6.09
C SER A 359 -2.06 -2.24 6.11
N GLU A 360 -3.07 -2.77 6.79
CA GLU A 360 -4.42 -2.18 6.77
C GLU A 360 -4.48 -0.76 7.38
N PHE A 361 -3.50 -0.42 8.21
CA PHE A 361 -3.26 0.92 8.75
C PHE A 361 -1.82 1.00 9.29
N GLY A 362 -1.44 2.13 9.88
CA GLY A 362 -0.13 2.31 10.53
C GLY A 362 -0.22 2.32 12.06
N ARG A 363 0.79 2.88 12.70
CA ARG A 363 0.83 3.07 14.16
C ARG A 363 0.87 4.54 14.52
N ARG A 364 0.37 4.88 15.71
CA ARG A 364 0.44 6.26 16.20
C ARG A 364 1.89 6.74 16.30
N ALA A 365 2.04 8.07 16.21
CA ALA A 365 3.32 8.71 16.43
C ALA A 365 3.80 8.43 17.86
N LYS A 366 2.89 8.58 18.84
CA LYS A 366 3.20 8.48 20.26
C LYS A 366 3.10 7.05 20.79
N ASP A 367 4.08 6.64 21.58
CA ASP A 367 4.03 5.40 22.35
C ASP A 367 3.21 5.52 23.64
N HIS A 368 2.85 4.39 24.23
CA HIS A 368 2.15 4.37 25.52
C HIS A 368 2.82 3.43 26.53
N GLY A 369 2.37 3.50 27.78
CA GLY A 369 3.05 2.92 28.96
C GLY A 369 3.17 1.39 29.00
N SER A 370 2.76 0.67 27.95
CA SER A 370 2.86 -0.79 27.82
C SER A 370 3.94 -1.24 26.84
N ASP A 371 4.85 -0.34 26.46
CA ASP A 371 5.85 -0.59 25.42
C ASP A 371 5.18 -0.97 24.09
N GLY A 372 4.19 -0.18 23.68
CA GLY A 372 3.40 -0.39 22.48
C GLY A 372 2.84 0.90 21.90
N THR A 373 2.13 0.77 20.79
CA THR A 373 1.47 1.86 20.07
C THR A 373 0.04 1.47 19.71
N ASP A 374 -0.88 2.43 19.80
CA ASP A 374 -2.24 2.24 19.28
C ASP A 374 -2.26 2.27 17.73
N HIS A 375 -3.40 1.91 17.15
CA HIS A 375 -3.63 2.00 15.70
C HIS A 375 -3.50 3.45 15.22
N GLY A 376 -2.86 3.66 14.07
CA GLY A 376 -2.65 4.97 13.45
C GLY A 376 -3.08 5.02 11.99
N ALA A 377 -3.39 6.22 11.49
CA ALA A 377 -4.02 6.41 10.18
C ALA A 377 -3.06 6.31 8.98
N ALA A 378 -1.75 6.51 9.20
CA ALA A 378 -0.74 6.53 8.15
C ALA A 378 0.45 5.63 8.51
N GLY A 379 1.08 5.03 7.50
CA GLY A 379 2.26 4.20 7.65
C GLY A 379 3.14 4.21 6.40
N THR A 380 4.01 3.21 6.31
CA THR A 380 5.01 3.07 5.25
C THR A 380 4.74 1.82 4.43
N MET A 381 4.74 1.95 3.10
CA MET A 381 4.79 0.82 2.16
C MET A 381 6.18 0.73 1.53
N LEU A 382 6.60 -0.49 1.19
CA LEU A 382 7.86 -0.75 0.50
C LEU A 382 7.57 -1.41 -0.85
N ALA A 383 8.23 -0.92 -1.90
CA ALA A 383 8.31 -1.60 -3.19
C ALA A 383 9.77 -2.02 -3.43
N ILE A 384 9.98 -3.31 -3.74
CA ILE A 384 11.31 -3.93 -3.76
C ILE A 384 11.47 -4.75 -5.05
N GLY A 385 12.53 -4.48 -5.82
CA GLY A 385 12.82 -5.18 -7.07
C GLY A 385 13.83 -4.45 -7.95
N SER A 386 14.40 -5.14 -8.95
CA SER A 386 15.48 -4.57 -9.78
C SER A 386 15.00 -3.40 -10.66
N ASN A 387 13.71 -3.38 -11.00
CA ASN A 387 13.09 -2.33 -11.80
C ASN A 387 12.37 -1.27 -10.96
N VAL A 388 12.53 -1.32 -9.63
CA VAL A 388 12.17 -0.21 -8.75
C VAL A 388 13.17 0.93 -8.94
N LYS A 389 12.67 2.16 -8.96
CA LYS A 389 13.49 3.37 -8.86
C LYS A 389 13.68 3.65 -7.37
N GLY A 390 14.85 3.35 -6.83
CA GLY A 390 15.12 3.48 -5.40
C GLY A 390 14.94 4.90 -4.87
N GLY A 391 14.60 5.03 -3.59
CA GLY A 391 14.45 6.34 -2.93
C GLY A 391 13.17 6.47 -2.09
N PHE A 392 12.85 7.71 -1.73
CA PHE A 392 11.67 8.06 -0.93
C PHE A 392 10.57 8.64 -1.81
N TYR A 393 9.34 8.18 -1.60
CA TYR A 393 8.14 8.57 -2.34
C TYR A 393 7.05 8.96 -1.34
N GLY A 394 6.14 9.84 -1.77
CA GLY A 394 5.17 10.43 -0.85
C GLY A 394 5.80 11.48 0.07
N GLN A 395 4.95 12.16 0.84
CA GLN A 395 5.39 13.13 1.83
C GLN A 395 5.35 12.49 3.21
N ALA A 396 6.46 12.47 3.94
CA ALA A 396 6.44 12.01 5.33
C ALA A 396 5.41 12.81 6.16
N PRO A 397 4.52 12.15 6.92
CA PRO A 397 3.59 12.84 7.80
C PRO A 397 4.32 13.64 8.87
N SER A 398 3.75 14.76 9.30
CA SER A 398 4.29 15.51 10.43
C SER A 398 4.17 14.72 11.73
N LEU A 399 5.24 14.67 12.52
CA LEU A 399 5.25 14.07 13.86
C LEU A 399 4.73 15.01 14.97
N THR A 400 4.48 16.28 14.63
CA THR A 400 4.01 17.30 15.58
C THR A 400 2.63 17.86 15.22
N ASN A 401 2.22 17.75 13.96
CA ASN A 401 0.88 18.11 13.49
C ASN A 401 0.05 16.83 13.30
N LEU A 402 -0.57 16.39 14.40
CA LEU A 402 -1.36 15.17 14.47
C LEU A 402 -2.86 15.49 14.50
N THR A 403 -3.69 14.49 14.21
CA THR A 403 -5.14 14.61 14.46
C THR A 403 -5.43 14.74 15.95
N ARG A 404 -6.68 15.05 16.32
CA ARG A 404 -7.11 15.06 17.74
C ARG A 404 -7.00 13.71 18.45
N GLN A 405 -6.82 12.63 17.68
CA GLN A 405 -6.64 11.27 18.19
C GLN A 405 -5.17 10.85 18.16
N ASP A 406 -4.25 11.81 18.03
CA ASP A 406 -2.80 11.60 17.95
C ASP A 406 -2.34 10.73 16.77
N ASN A 407 -3.13 10.73 15.68
CA ASN A 407 -2.78 10.01 14.45
C ASN A 407 -1.92 10.89 13.53
N LEU A 408 -0.97 10.25 12.86
CA LEU A 408 -0.32 10.80 11.67
C LEU A 408 -1.38 11.07 10.59
N ILE A 409 -1.30 12.22 9.94
CA ILE A 409 -2.22 12.57 8.85
C ILE A 409 -1.69 11.94 7.55
N PRO A 410 -2.46 11.06 6.87
CA PRO A 410 -2.05 10.50 5.59
C PRO A 410 -1.81 11.58 4.55
N THR A 411 -0.73 11.44 3.79
CA THR A 411 -0.34 12.32 2.69
C THR A 411 -0.42 11.62 1.34
N VAL A 412 -0.47 10.29 1.35
CA VAL A 412 -0.62 9.41 0.18
C VAL A 412 -1.82 8.51 0.40
N ASP A 413 -2.75 8.49 -0.56
CA ASP A 413 -3.84 7.51 -0.56
C ASP A 413 -3.27 6.15 -0.95
N PHE A 414 -3.57 5.10 -0.19
CA PHE A 414 -3.08 3.75 -0.47
C PHE A 414 -3.39 3.27 -1.90
N ARG A 415 -4.48 3.76 -2.51
CA ARG A 415 -4.85 3.42 -3.88
C ARG A 415 -3.93 4.07 -4.91
N GLN A 416 -3.17 5.12 -4.59
CA GLN A 416 -2.11 5.63 -5.46
C GLN A 416 -0.98 4.61 -5.61
N VAL A 417 -0.58 3.95 -4.52
CA VAL A 417 0.42 2.87 -4.57
C VAL A 417 -0.11 1.69 -5.38
N GLN A 418 -1.35 1.26 -5.08
CA GLN A 418 -1.98 0.14 -5.79
C GLN A 418 -2.19 0.45 -7.29
N SER A 419 -2.54 1.69 -7.64
CA SER A 419 -2.69 2.13 -9.03
C SER A 419 -1.37 2.19 -9.78
N THR A 420 -0.29 2.62 -9.10
CA THR A 420 1.07 2.56 -9.66
C THR A 420 1.45 1.12 -10.00
N VAL A 421 1.17 0.16 -9.11
CA VAL A 421 1.40 -1.26 -9.37
C VAL A 421 0.52 -1.77 -10.51
N LEU A 422 -0.77 -1.45 -10.55
CA LEU A 422 -1.66 -1.91 -11.61
C LEU A 422 -1.24 -1.38 -12.98
N ASN A 423 -1.10 -0.07 -13.12
CA ASN A 423 -0.86 0.56 -14.40
C ASN A 423 0.56 0.31 -14.90
N ASP A 424 1.56 0.52 -14.04
CA ASP A 424 2.96 0.58 -14.48
C ASP A 424 3.67 -0.78 -14.43
N TRP A 425 3.10 -1.78 -13.75
CA TRP A 425 3.69 -3.12 -13.60
C TRP A 425 2.88 -4.24 -14.22
N LEU A 426 1.56 -4.23 -13.97
CA LEU A 426 0.67 -5.32 -14.37
C LEU A 426 -0.06 -5.05 -15.69
N ALA A 427 0.14 -3.87 -16.29
CA ALA A 427 -0.61 -3.40 -17.46
C ALA A 427 -2.14 -3.48 -17.26
N GLY A 428 -2.61 -3.21 -16.04
CA GLY A 428 -4.02 -3.11 -15.69
C GLY A 428 -4.58 -1.69 -15.89
N ASP A 429 -5.90 -1.55 -15.71
CA ASP A 429 -6.59 -0.27 -15.70
C ASP A 429 -7.08 0.05 -14.28
N ALA A 430 -6.32 0.86 -13.54
CA ALA A 430 -6.70 1.27 -12.19
C ALA A 430 -8.04 2.04 -12.15
N GLY A 431 -8.36 2.79 -13.21
CA GLY A 431 -9.62 3.52 -13.33
C GLY A 431 -10.82 2.60 -13.36
N GLU A 432 -10.74 1.51 -14.13
CA GLU A 432 -11.75 0.45 -14.14
C GLU A 432 -11.82 -0.27 -12.79
N ILE A 433 -10.67 -0.63 -12.23
CA ILE A 433 -10.58 -1.46 -11.01
C ILE A 433 -11.08 -0.71 -9.77
N PHE A 434 -10.75 0.58 -9.61
CA PHE A 434 -11.12 1.38 -8.45
C PHE A 434 -12.32 2.31 -8.69
N GLY A 435 -12.81 2.42 -9.93
CA GLY A 435 -13.84 3.39 -10.31
C GLY A 435 -13.36 4.85 -10.24
N SER A 436 -12.06 5.06 -10.12
CA SER A 436 -11.41 6.37 -10.02
C SER A 436 -9.95 6.25 -10.44
N ASN A 437 -9.41 7.31 -11.04
CA ASN A 437 -8.00 7.36 -11.42
C ASN A 437 -7.18 7.94 -10.27
N PHE A 438 -6.07 7.28 -9.97
CA PHE A 438 -5.07 7.77 -9.04
C PHE A 438 -3.78 8.00 -9.80
N GLU A 439 -3.08 9.06 -9.44
CA GLU A 439 -1.80 9.36 -10.03
C GLU A 439 -0.77 8.28 -9.70
N SER A 440 0.07 7.94 -10.68
CA SER A 440 1.24 7.11 -10.44
C SER A 440 2.26 7.86 -9.59
N LEU A 441 2.86 7.16 -8.63
CA LEU A 441 3.96 7.66 -7.81
C LEU A 441 5.32 7.53 -8.54
N GLY A 442 5.36 6.88 -9.71
CA GLY A 442 6.53 6.86 -10.57
C GLY A 442 7.70 6.00 -10.09
N PHE A 443 7.54 5.20 -9.03
CA PHE A 443 8.60 4.38 -8.44
C PHE A 443 8.97 3.12 -9.25
N LEU A 444 8.35 2.90 -10.42
CA LEU A 444 8.58 1.73 -11.27
C LEU A 444 9.15 2.10 -12.65
N ARG A 445 10.04 1.25 -13.13
CA ARG A 445 10.36 1.07 -14.55
C ARG A 445 9.50 -0.07 -15.09
N ALA A 446 9.23 -0.07 -16.39
CA ALA A 446 8.47 -1.15 -17.02
C ALA A 446 9.13 -2.52 -16.78
N PRO A 447 8.37 -3.63 -16.67
CA PRO A 447 8.95 -4.96 -16.51
C PRO A 447 9.87 -5.34 -17.67
N GLY A 448 10.95 -6.07 -17.40
CA GLY A 448 11.84 -6.58 -18.44
C GLY A 448 12.77 -5.56 -19.09
N THR A 449 12.68 -4.29 -18.70
CA THR A 449 13.72 -3.31 -19.04
C THR A 449 14.97 -3.63 -18.23
N ALA A 450 16.15 -3.54 -18.84
CA ALA A 450 17.40 -3.72 -18.11
C ALA A 450 17.41 -2.81 -16.86
N PRO A 451 17.78 -3.33 -15.68
CA PRO A 451 18.00 -2.50 -14.51
C PRO A 451 18.95 -1.37 -14.91
N GLY A 452 18.61 -0.12 -14.58
CA GLY A 452 19.53 1.00 -14.77
C GLY A 452 20.86 0.69 -14.10
N ASP A 453 21.96 1.18 -14.66
CA ASP A 453 23.33 1.03 -14.18
C ASP A 453 23.59 1.79 -12.87
N GLY A 454 22.71 1.67 -11.87
CA GLY A 454 22.93 2.19 -10.51
C GLY A 454 23.30 3.67 -10.41
N GLY A 455 23.03 4.46 -11.45
CA GLY A 455 23.49 5.85 -11.58
C GLY A 455 22.58 6.90 -10.94
N ASP A 456 21.46 6.51 -10.34
CA ASP A 456 20.54 7.37 -9.57
C ASP A 456 20.82 7.33 -8.06
N GLY A 457 22.10 7.13 -7.68
CA GLY A 457 22.56 7.15 -6.30
C GLY A 457 22.06 8.37 -5.52
N GLY A 458 21.45 8.11 -4.37
CA GLY A 458 21.13 9.11 -3.35
C GLY A 458 20.00 10.07 -3.73
N GLY A 459 18.77 9.74 -3.32
CA GLY A 459 17.62 10.63 -3.44
C GLY A 459 16.87 10.47 -4.75
N GLY A 460 16.21 9.32 -4.93
CA GLY A 460 15.00 9.32 -5.77
C GLY A 460 14.10 10.47 -5.32
N PRO A 461 13.56 11.29 -6.23
CA PRO A 461 12.88 12.53 -5.88
C PRO A 461 11.83 12.21 -4.82
N ILE A 462 11.75 13.01 -3.75
CA ILE A 462 10.53 13.09 -2.95
C ILE A 462 9.43 13.43 -3.96
N VAL A 463 8.71 12.42 -4.46
CA VAL A 463 7.59 12.63 -5.36
C VAL A 463 6.43 13.15 -4.50
N VAL A 464 6.54 14.41 -4.09
CA VAL A 464 5.42 15.32 -4.22
C VAL A 464 5.39 15.57 -5.73
N ASN A 465 4.47 14.95 -6.48
CA ASN A 465 4.43 15.05 -7.95
C ASN A 465 4.91 16.44 -8.40
N PRO A 466 6.08 16.62 -9.04
CA PRO A 466 6.61 17.96 -9.29
C PRO A 466 5.65 18.83 -10.11
N THR A 467 4.88 18.19 -10.99
CA THR A 467 3.81 18.84 -11.75
C THR A 467 2.64 19.19 -10.86
N GLU A 468 2.14 18.30 -9.99
CA GLU A 468 1.02 18.62 -9.11
C GLU A 468 1.42 19.53 -7.96
N ARG A 469 2.63 19.42 -7.42
CA ARG A 469 3.24 20.38 -6.49
C ARG A 469 3.26 21.75 -7.14
N ARG A 470 3.77 21.84 -8.37
CA ARG A 470 3.71 23.06 -9.17
C ARG A 470 2.27 23.53 -9.38
N ASN A 471 1.36 22.64 -9.76
CA ASN A 471 -0.05 22.96 -9.98
C ASN A 471 -0.72 23.48 -8.72
N SER A 472 -0.48 22.86 -7.56
CA SER A 472 -0.99 23.26 -6.26
C SER A 472 -0.44 24.61 -5.86
N PHE A 473 0.85 24.89 -6.07
CA PHE A 473 1.38 26.24 -5.85
C PHE A 473 0.76 27.26 -6.82
N VAL A 474 0.58 26.90 -8.10
CA VAL A 474 -0.11 27.75 -9.08
C VAL A 474 -1.57 28.00 -8.67
N ARG A 475 -2.31 26.99 -8.21
CA ARG A 475 -3.69 27.11 -7.72
C ARG A 475 -3.76 27.91 -6.43
N LEU A 476 -2.79 27.75 -5.53
CA LEU A 476 -2.69 28.55 -4.31
C LEU A 476 -2.51 30.04 -4.66
N TYR A 477 -1.68 30.36 -5.65
CA TYR A 477 -1.58 31.72 -6.20
C TYR A 477 -2.90 32.21 -6.81
N LEU A 478 -3.59 31.37 -7.59
CA LEU A 478 -4.90 31.74 -8.15
C LEU A 478 -5.93 32.01 -7.04
N ALA A 479 -5.97 31.21 -5.97
CA ALA A 479 -6.91 31.38 -4.88
C ALA A 479 -6.64 32.66 -4.07
N TYR A 480 -5.38 32.88 -3.67
CA TYR A 480 -5.00 34.03 -2.83
C TYR A 480 -4.91 35.35 -3.60
N PHE A 481 -4.40 35.27 -4.83
CA PHE A 481 -3.93 36.43 -5.57
C PHE A 481 -4.74 36.71 -6.84
N LEU A 482 -5.60 35.78 -7.28
CA LEU A 482 -6.40 35.87 -8.51
C LEU A 482 -5.54 36.10 -9.76
N ARG A 483 -4.29 35.63 -9.72
CA ARG A 483 -3.32 35.71 -10.80
C ARG A 483 -2.37 34.54 -10.73
N PHE A 484 -1.76 34.23 -11.87
CA PHE A 484 -0.67 33.27 -11.90
C PHE A 484 0.57 33.83 -11.17
N PRO A 485 1.42 32.96 -10.61
CA PRO A 485 2.72 33.37 -10.11
C PRO A 485 3.61 33.84 -11.26
N ASP A 486 4.50 34.79 -10.99
CA ASP A 486 5.67 34.98 -11.85
C ASP A 486 6.64 33.81 -11.67
N THR A 487 7.51 33.57 -12.65
CA THR A 487 8.41 32.41 -12.67
C THR A 487 9.33 32.37 -11.45
N LYS A 488 9.91 33.52 -11.05
CA LYS A 488 10.79 33.60 -9.88
C LYS A 488 10.05 33.31 -8.58
N GLY A 489 8.82 33.81 -8.45
CA GLY A 489 7.96 33.55 -7.31
C GLY A 489 7.59 32.07 -7.19
N LEU A 490 7.21 31.43 -8.30
CA LEU A 490 6.90 30.00 -8.31
C LEU A 490 8.14 29.16 -8.00
N ASP A 491 9.27 29.46 -8.64
CA ASP A 491 10.54 28.76 -8.42
C ASP A 491 10.95 28.86 -6.94
N TYR A 492 10.85 30.04 -6.33
CA TYR A 492 11.13 30.21 -4.90
C TYR A 492 10.33 29.23 -4.04
N TRP A 493 9.01 29.11 -4.24
CA TRP A 493 8.19 28.20 -3.44
C TRP A 493 8.45 26.72 -3.72
N LEU A 494 8.87 26.41 -4.95
CA LEU A 494 9.26 25.05 -5.31
C LEU A 494 10.62 24.65 -4.74
N THR A 495 11.51 25.60 -4.46
CA THR A 495 12.88 25.33 -3.99
C THR A 495 13.16 25.70 -2.54
N VAL A 496 12.36 26.57 -1.91
CA VAL A 496 12.60 27.01 -0.53
C VAL A 496 12.51 25.83 0.44
N GLY A 497 13.40 25.82 1.44
CA GLY A 497 13.57 24.67 2.34
C GLY A 497 14.03 23.43 1.60
N ASP A 498 14.91 23.56 0.60
CA ASP A 498 15.37 22.47 -0.28
C ASP A 498 14.24 21.71 -0.98
N GLY A 499 13.16 22.42 -1.29
CA GLY A 499 11.97 21.85 -1.93
C GLY A 499 11.09 21.01 -0.99
N THR A 500 11.23 21.18 0.33
CA THR A 500 10.42 20.44 1.33
C THR A 500 9.23 21.21 1.87
N ILE A 501 9.13 22.53 1.61
CA ILE A 501 8.01 23.33 2.13
C ILE A 501 6.65 22.81 1.64
N GLY A 502 5.69 22.64 2.54
CA GLY A 502 4.32 22.22 2.18
C GLY A 502 3.39 23.39 1.83
N LEU A 503 2.27 23.11 1.16
CA LEU A 503 1.22 24.11 0.90
C LEU A 503 0.66 24.72 2.20
N GLY A 504 0.56 23.90 3.25
CA GLY A 504 0.15 24.32 4.59
C GLY A 504 0.98 25.49 5.10
N GLU A 505 2.30 25.34 5.06
CA GLU A 505 3.23 26.35 5.54
C GLU A 505 3.29 27.56 4.59
N ALA A 506 3.33 27.34 3.27
CA ALA A 506 3.30 28.41 2.29
C ALA A 506 2.04 29.28 2.42
N SER A 507 0.88 28.66 2.64
CA SER A 507 -0.40 29.34 2.87
C SER A 507 -0.35 30.30 4.06
N LEU A 508 0.35 29.95 5.15
CA LEU A 508 0.51 30.84 6.30
C LEU A 508 1.29 32.11 5.94
N TYR A 509 2.29 32.00 5.05
CA TYR A 509 3.01 33.16 4.52
C TYR A 509 2.13 33.98 3.56
N PHE A 510 1.34 33.33 2.70
CA PHE A 510 0.44 34.02 1.78
C PHE A 510 -0.65 34.78 2.54
N ALA A 511 -1.22 34.19 3.59
CA ALA A 511 -2.24 34.81 4.43
C ALA A 511 -1.73 36.04 5.19
N LYS A 512 -0.41 36.13 5.44
CA LYS A 512 0.22 37.30 6.07
C LYS A 512 0.59 38.40 5.06
N SER A 513 0.56 38.10 3.76
CA SER A 513 0.94 39.04 2.72
C SER A 513 0.04 40.29 2.70
N ALA A 514 0.60 41.42 2.25
CA ALA A 514 -0.18 42.65 2.07
C ALA A 514 -1.31 42.45 1.03
N GLU A 515 -1.04 41.68 -0.02
CA GLU A 515 -2.00 41.41 -1.09
C GLU A 515 -3.22 40.63 -0.57
N PHE A 516 -2.99 39.57 0.22
CA PHE A 516 -4.09 38.83 0.85
C PHE A 516 -4.86 39.72 1.82
N ARG A 517 -4.19 40.50 2.68
CA ARG A 517 -4.87 41.39 3.64
C ARG A 517 -5.72 42.45 2.94
N GLN A 518 -5.28 42.97 1.82
CA GLN A 518 -6.05 43.92 1.01
C GLN A 518 -7.31 43.28 0.42
N ARG A 519 -7.22 42.02 -0.03
CA ARG A 519 -8.33 41.32 -0.70
C ARG A 519 -9.32 40.66 0.27
N TYR A 520 -8.81 40.08 1.35
CA TYR A 520 -9.55 39.20 2.25
C TYR A 520 -9.42 39.55 3.74
N GLY A 521 -8.58 40.52 4.13
CA GLY A 521 -8.19 40.75 5.53
C GLY A 521 -9.10 41.69 6.33
N ALA A 522 -9.77 42.64 5.68
CA ALA A 522 -10.57 43.68 6.35
C ALA A 522 -12.08 43.40 6.38
N VAL A 523 -12.47 42.12 6.33
CA VAL A 523 -13.87 41.68 6.28
C VAL A 523 -14.17 40.72 7.43
N ASP A 524 -15.44 40.62 7.84
CA ASP A 524 -15.87 39.58 8.78
C ASP A 524 -15.90 38.19 8.11
N ASP A 525 -16.14 37.14 8.89
CA ASP A 525 -16.06 35.76 8.40
C ASP A 525 -17.18 35.43 7.41
N ALA A 526 -18.37 36.00 7.59
CA ALA A 526 -19.46 35.84 6.63
C ALA A 526 -19.05 36.37 5.26
N ARG A 527 -18.53 37.60 5.22
CA ARG A 527 -18.09 38.23 3.99
C ARG A 527 -16.83 37.55 3.42
N PHE A 528 -15.94 37.05 4.26
CA PHE A 528 -14.79 36.26 3.80
C PHE A 528 -15.24 34.99 3.07
N VAL A 529 -16.20 34.24 3.62
CA VAL A 529 -16.75 33.03 2.97
C VAL A 529 -17.40 33.35 1.62
N GLU A 530 -18.18 34.44 1.53
CA GLU A 530 -18.71 34.89 0.23
C GLU A 530 -17.60 35.20 -0.77
N LEU A 531 -16.54 35.87 -0.33
CA LEU A 531 -15.43 36.25 -1.21
C LEU A 531 -14.70 35.03 -1.75
N ILE A 532 -14.40 34.03 -0.92
CA ILE A 532 -13.65 32.84 -1.38
C ILE A 532 -14.50 31.95 -2.31
N TYR A 533 -15.81 31.84 -2.10
CA TYR A 533 -16.69 31.16 -3.07
C TYR A 533 -16.69 31.85 -4.43
N ASN A 534 -16.84 33.18 -4.45
CA ASN A 534 -16.84 33.93 -5.70
C ASN A 534 -15.48 33.94 -6.39
N ASN A 535 -14.40 34.12 -5.62
CA ASN A 535 -13.07 34.31 -6.18
C ASN A 535 -12.38 32.99 -6.55
N VAL A 536 -12.62 31.92 -5.78
CA VAL A 536 -11.98 30.62 -5.99
C VAL A 536 -12.88 29.68 -6.79
N LEU A 537 -14.17 29.60 -6.47
CA LEU A 537 -15.11 28.66 -7.12
C LEU A 537 -15.96 29.31 -8.22
N ASN A 538 -15.85 30.63 -8.42
CA ASN A 538 -16.60 31.39 -9.42
C ASN A 538 -18.13 31.24 -9.32
N ARG A 539 -18.64 31.17 -8.09
CA ARG A 539 -20.08 31.10 -7.81
C ARG A 539 -20.41 31.61 -6.41
N ALA A 540 -21.68 31.91 -6.18
CA ALA A 540 -22.18 32.19 -4.83
C ALA A 540 -22.21 30.91 -3.97
N PRO A 541 -22.04 31.03 -2.63
CA PRO A 541 -22.21 29.90 -1.74
C PRO A 541 -23.68 29.49 -1.62
N GLU A 542 -23.92 28.18 -1.56
CA GLU A 542 -25.18 27.62 -1.09
C GLU A 542 -25.30 27.72 0.44
N ASP A 543 -26.53 27.81 0.97
CA ASP A 543 -26.79 28.02 2.41
C ASP A 543 -26.05 27.02 3.32
N LYS A 544 -26.01 25.74 2.93
CA LYS A 544 -25.33 24.70 3.70
C LYS A 544 -23.82 24.92 3.76
N GLY A 545 -23.20 25.19 2.60
CA GLY A 545 -21.77 25.46 2.51
C GLY A 545 -21.40 26.75 3.23
N PHE A 546 -22.17 27.82 3.03
CA PHE A 546 -21.97 29.09 3.72
C PHE A 546 -21.92 28.94 5.25
N ASN A 547 -22.91 28.23 5.81
CA ASN A 547 -23.00 28.02 7.25
C ASN A 547 -21.88 27.12 7.77
N TYR A 548 -21.50 26.08 7.01
CA TYR A 548 -20.38 25.22 7.36
C TYR A 548 -19.07 26.02 7.46
N TRP A 549 -18.74 26.79 6.43
CA TRP A 549 -17.49 27.53 6.37
C TRP A 549 -17.39 28.67 7.39
N ARG A 550 -18.52 29.27 7.74
CA ARG A 550 -18.60 30.20 8.87
C ARG A 550 -18.41 29.51 10.21
N GLY A 551 -18.95 28.31 10.38
CA GLY A 551 -18.72 27.47 11.55
C GLY A 551 -17.24 27.15 11.71
N VAL A 552 -16.57 26.73 10.63
CA VAL A 552 -15.12 26.46 10.59
C VAL A 552 -14.32 27.67 11.08
N LEU A 553 -14.61 28.88 10.62
CA LEU A 553 -13.91 30.08 11.10
C LEU A 553 -14.25 30.40 12.57
N GLY A 554 -15.50 30.19 12.97
CA GLY A 554 -15.95 30.34 14.36
C GLY A 554 -15.28 29.38 15.34
N ASP A 555 -14.90 28.19 14.87
CA ASP A 555 -14.18 27.17 15.64
C ASP A 555 -12.67 27.47 15.79
N GLY A 556 -12.20 28.59 15.24
CA GLY A 556 -10.84 29.09 15.42
C GLY A 556 -9.85 28.69 14.33
N TYR A 557 -10.29 28.02 13.25
CA TYR A 557 -9.44 27.78 12.08
C TYR A 557 -9.09 29.11 11.41
N SER A 558 -7.84 29.22 10.99
CA SER A 558 -7.35 30.41 10.31
C SER A 558 -7.91 30.51 8.89
N ARG A 559 -8.01 31.74 8.38
CA ARG A 559 -8.33 31.99 6.97
C ARG A 559 -7.33 31.32 6.02
N GLY A 560 -6.07 31.11 6.46
CA GLY A 560 -5.07 30.42 5.68
C GLY A 560 -5.39 28.93 5.48
N GLU A 561 -5.86 28.26 6.53
CA GLU A 561 -6.29 26.86 6.46
C GLU A 561 -7.51 26.69 5.55
N VAL A 562 -8.52 27.55 5.71
CA VAL A 562 -9.72 27.55 4.86
C VAL A 562 -9.37 27.74 3.38
N MET A 563 -8.46 28.67 3.07
CA MET A 563 -8.05 28.93 1.69
C MET A 563 -7.33 27.76 1.03
N ILE A 564 -6.56 26.96 1.78
CA ILE A 564 -5.98 25.72 1.24
C ILE A 564 -7.08 24.77 0.82
N TRP A 565 -8.09 24.55 1.69
CA TRP A 565 -9.17 23.61 1.38
C TRP A 565 -10.01 24.06 0.19
N PHE A 566 -10.19 25.36 -0.02
CA PHE A 566 -10.80 25.88 -1.26
C PHE A 566 -9.90 25.69 -2.47
N SER A 567 -8.60 26.03 -2.37
CA SER A 567 -7.61 25.87 -3.44
C SER A 567 -7.53 24.43 -3.94
N GLU A 568 -7.49 23.47 -3.01
CA GLU A 568 -7.30 22.06 -3.31
C GLU A 568 -8.62 21.26 -3.30
N SER A 569 -9.76 21.95 -3.29
CA SER A 569 -11.05 21.29 -3.49
C SER A 569 -11.13 20.67 -4.88
N ALA A 570 -11.78 19.50 -5.00
CA ALA A 570 -12.00 18.85 -6.29
C ALA A 570 -12.75 19.76 -7.29
N GLU A 571 -13.57 20.67 -6.79
CA GLU A 571 -14.24 21.69 -7.61
C GLU A 571 -13.25 22.70 -8.20
N ASN A 572 -12.40 23.33 -7.38
CA ASN A 572 -11.42 24.30 -7.86
C ASN A 572 -10.36 23.66 -8.77
N ILE A 573 -9.90 22.45 -8.43
CA ILE A 573 -8.94 21.71 -9.26
C ILE A 573 -9.50 21.50 -10.67
N ARG A 574 -10.76 21.04 -10.79
CA ARG A 574 -11.43 20.91 -12.09
C ARG A 574 -11.61 22.23 -12.81
N ALA A 575 -12.03 23.29 -12.10
CA ALA A 575 -12.28 24.60 -12.68
C ALA A 575 -10.99 25.28 -13.19
N THR A 576 -9.84 24.99 -12.58
CA THR A 576 -8.55 25.61 -12.91
C THR A 576 -7.66 24.75 -13.80
N ALA A 577 -7.95 23.46 -13.97
CA ALA A 577 -7.11 22.49 -14.69
C ALA A 577 -6.60 22.99 -16.05
N ALA A 578 -7.49 23.48 -16.92
CA ALA A 578 -7.11 23.95 -18.26
C ALA A 578 -6.16 25.16 -18.21
N ARG A 579 -6.45 26.11 -17.31
CA ARG A 579 -5.65 27.33 -17.11
C ARG A 579 -4.28 27.04 -16.52
N VAL A 580 -4.20 26.10 -15.58
CA VAL A 580 -2.94 25.65 -14.98
C VAL A 580 -2.09 24.91 -16.01
N ALA A 581 -2.69 24.04 -16.82
CA ALA A 581 -1.99 23.34 -17.90
C ALA A 581 -1.42 24.31 -18.94
N GLU A 582 -2.20 25.32 -19.37
CA GLU A 582 -1.74 26.37 -20.27
C GLU A 582 -0.57 27.18 -19.68
N TYR A 583 -0.68 27.58 -18.41
CA TYR A 583 0.40 28.27 -17.70
C TYR A 583 1.68 27.44 -17.65
N ASN A 584 1.56 26.14 -17.32
CA ASN A 584 2.71 25.22 -17.30
C ASN A 584 3.37 25.13 -18.68
N ALA A 585 2.59 24.96 -19.75
CA ALA A 585 3.11 24.88 -21.11
C ALA A 585 3.89 26.14 -21.53
N LEU A 586 3.41 27.32 -21.13
CA LEU A 586 4.06 28.61 -21.44
C LEU A 586 5.34 28.86 -20.64
N THR A 587 5.46 28.29 -19.44
CA THR A 587 6.53 28.64 -18.49
C THR A 587 7.60 27.58 -18.33
N LEU A 588 7.36 26.34 -18.77
CA LEU A 588 8.35 25.25 -18.75
C LEU A 588 9.12 25.09 -20.07
N GLY A 589 8.66 25.72 -21.17
CA GLY A 589 9.21 25.50 -22.51
C GLY A 589 8.82 24.13 -23.05
N SER A 590 8.41 24.07 -24.33
CA SER A 590 8.09 22.82 -25.03
C SER A 590 9.29 21.90 -25.19
#